data_AF-A0AAU7DUF9-F1
#
_entry.id   AF-A0AAU7DUF9-F1
#
_cell.length_a   1.000
_cell.length_b   1.000
_cell.length_c   1.000
_cell.angle_alpha   90.00
_cell.angle_beta   90.00
_cell.angle_gamma   90.00
#
_symmetry.space_group_name_H-M   'P 1'
#
loop_
_entity.id
_entity.type
_entity.pdbx_description
1 polymer ?
#
loop_
_entity_poly.entity_id
_entity_poly.type
_entity_poly.pdbx_seq_one_letter_code
_entity_poly.pdbx_strand_id
1 'polypeptide(L)'
;MSIGQHRLAVAVAVGSALALVGCAAAQESPIAQEYREMSFKYESFVEEAQKVADCVEQSTGFVVDVGRDGSLGASTESIPNAQMDLVFEEIDRCQGYPNLEPELQFSDEALGRLYDLQLEARKCFIGEGYTITEPPSKATFIDTFQSDDQFWNLGMELALVHKLSPDEQMDLKEKCADPLDFLDELSEIGAD
;
A
#
# COMPACT_ATOMS: atom_id res chain seq x y z
N MET A 1 -37.75 -79.62 -20.29
CA MET A 1 -38.09 -78.28 -19.73
C MET A 1 -36.93 -77.82 -18.86
N SER A 2 -36.50 -76.55 -19.04
CA SER A 2 -35.49 -75.78 -18.28
C SER A 2 -34.07 -76.36 -18.19
N ILE A 3 -33.03 -75.81 -18.85
CA ILE A 3 -32.38 -74.49 -18.76
C ILE A 3 -31.81 -74.19 -17.36
N GLY A 4 -30.49 -74.03 -17.27
CA GLY A 4 -29.75 -73.55 -16.09
C GLY A 4 -28.27 -73.33 -16.41
N GLN A 5 -27.97 -72.35 -17.27
CA GLN A 5 -27.30 -71.08 -16.92
C GLN A 5 -25.76 -71.16 -16.83
N HIS A 6 -25.13 -70.83 -17.96
CA HIS A 6 -23.73 -70.44 -18.07
C HIS A 6 -23.48 -69.12 -17.34
N ARG A 7 -22.49 -69.10 -16.45
CA ARG A 7 -21.96 -67.86 -15.86
C ARG A 7 -21.03 -67.20 -16.87
N LEU A 8 -21.51 -66.14 -17.54
CA LEU A 8 -20.64 -65.21 -18.29
C LEU A 8 -19.87 -64.34 -17.29
N ALA A 9 -18.55 -64.39 -17.38
CA ALA A 9 -17.65 -63.44 -16.73
C ALA A 9 -17.70 -62.12 -17.50
N VAL A 10 -18.16 -61.05 -16.85
CA VAL A 10 -18.09 -59.69 -17.38
C VAL A 10 -16.78 -59.07 -16.90
N ALA A 11 -15.82 -58.93 -17.81
CA ALA A 11 -14.62 -58.15 -17.58
C ALA A 11 -14.97 -56.65 -17.67
N VAL A 12 -15.07 -55.99 -16.51
CA VAL A 12 -15.25 -54.54 -16.43
C VAL A 12 -13.89 -53.89 -16.63
N ALA A 13 -13.64 -53.39 -17.84
CA ALA A 13 -12.56 -52.47 -18.13
C ALA A 13 -12.90 -51.11 -17.51
N VAL A 14 -12.36 -50.84 -16.31
CA VAL A 14 -12.42 -49.52 -15.68
C VAL A 14 -11.43 -48.62 -16.44
N GLY A 15 -11.95 -47.89 -17.43
CA GLY A 15 -11.21 -46.89 -18.18
C GLY A 15 -10.88 -45.69 -17.30
N SER A 16 -9.61 -45.55 -16.96
CA SER A 16 -9.03 -44.38 -16.31
C SER A 16 -9.02 -43.18 -17.26
N ALA A 17 -10.15 -42.50 -17.40
CA ALA A 17 -10.21 -41.15 -17.94
C ALA A 17 -9.97 -40.16 -16.80
N LEU A 18 -8.71 -40.03 -16.37
CA LEU A 18 -8.24 -38.89 -15.59
C LEU A 18 -8.37 -37.67 -16.51
N ALA A 19 -9.50 -36.99 -16.40
CA ALA A 19 -9.66 -35.63 -16.89
C ALA A 19 -8.53 -34.81 -16.28
N LEU A 20 -7.53 -34.49 -17.10
CA LEU A 20 -6.63 -33.37 -16.89
C LEU A 20 -7.51 -32.11 -16.95
N VAL A 21 -8.25 -31.86 -15.88
CA VAL A 21 -8.73 -30.52 -15.56
C VAL A 21 -7.45 -29.79 -15.20
N GLY A 22 -6.76 -29.34 -16.24
CA GLY A 22 -5.59 -28.50 -16.10
C GLY A 22 -6.02 -27.34 -15.22
N CYS A 23 -5.28 -27.15 -14.14
CA CYS A 23 -5.20 -25.85 -13.49
C CYS A 23 -4.78 -24.87 -14.59
N ALA A 24 -5.75 -24.33 -15.33
CA ALA A 24 -5.64 -23.01 -15.88
C ALA A 24 -5.56 -22.13 -14.64
N ALA A 25 -4.36 -22.06 -14.05
CA ALA A 25 -4.01 -21.05 -13.08
C ALA A 25 -4.49 -19.77 -13.73
N ALA A 26 -5.49 -19.13 -13.13
CA ALA A 26 -6.03 -17.88 -13.64
C ALA A 26 -4.82 -16.98 -13.82
N GLN A 27 -4.47 -16.73 -15.09
CA GLN A 27 -3.28 -15.96 -15.38
C GLN A 27 -3.60 -14.58 -14.86
N GLU A 28 -2.85 -14.21 -13.85
CA GLU A 28 -3.04 -12.96 -13.15
C GLU A 28 -2.71 -11.79 -14.08
N SER A 29 -3.41 -10.68 -13.85
CA SER A 29 -3.14 -9.47 -14.63
C SER A 29 -1.74 -8.93 -14.32
N PRO A 30 -1.07 -8.29 -15.29
CA PRO A 30 0.21 -7.62 -15.03
C PRO A 30 0.15 -6.64 -13.86
N ILE A 31 -0.94 -5.89 -13.71
CA ILE A 31 -1.14 -4.93 -12.61
C ILE A 31 -1.22 -5.64 -11.25
N ALA A 32 -1.87 -6.80 -11.15
CA ALA A 32 -1.92 -7.55 -9.89
C ALA A 32 -0.56 -8.17 -9.53
N GLN A 33 0.21 -8.59 -10.54
CA GLN A 33 1.60 -9.01 -10.31
C GLN A 33 2.44 -7.85 -9.78
N GLU A 34 2.39 -6.69 -10.43
CA GLU A 34 3.09 -5.47 -10.01
C GLU A 34 2.72 -5.07 -8.59
N TYR A 35 1.42 -5.03 -8.27
CA TYR A 35 0.93 -4.69 -6.93
C TYR A 35 1.52 -5.58 -5.83
N ARG A 36 1.74 -6.87 -6.08
CA ARG A 36 2.36 -7.76 -5.08
C ARG A 36 3.87 -7.62 -4.97
N GLU A 37 4.51 -7.17 -6.03
CA GLU A 37 5.94 -6.89 -6.03
C GLU A 37 6.23 -5.57 -5.31
N MET A 38 5.22 -4.69 -5.19
CA MET A 38 5.27 -3.55 -4.27
C MET A 38 5.40 -4.07 -2.83
N SER A 39 6.51 -3.71 -2.22
CA SER A 39 6.79 -4.01 -0.81
C SER A 39 7.12 -2.69 -0.14
N PHE A 40 6.35 -2.35 0.89
CA PHE A 40 6.66 -1.17 1.68
C PHE A 40 7.92 -1.45 2.50
N LYS A 41 8.94 -0.60 2.38
CA LYS A 41 10.22 -0.75 3.08
C LYS A 41 10.29 0.22 4.26
N TYR A 42 9.66 -0.14 5.38
CA TYR A 42 9.66 0.67 6.61
C TYR A 42 11.07 0.95 7.14
N GLU A 43 11.97 -0.01 6.97
CA GLU A 43 13.32 0.04 7.54
C GLU A 43 14.08 1.30 7.09
N SER A 44 13.95 1.71 5.81
CA SER A 44 14.61 2.93 5.33
C SER A 44 14.04 4.20 5.94
N PHE A 45 12.71 4.29 6.07
CA PHE A 45 12.05 5.47 6.66
C PHE A 45 12.40 5.64 8.13
N VAL A 46 12.42 4.55 8.90
CA VAL A 46 12.79 4.60 10.33
C VAL A 46 14.26 4.98 10.49
N GLU A 47 15.16 4.42 9.67
CA GLU A 47 16.59 4.78 9.71
C GLU A 47 16.83 6.25 9.34
N GLU A 48 16.08 6.81 8.40
CA GLU A 48 16.16 8.22 8.03
C GLU A 48 15.59 9.12 9.13
N ALA A 49 14.41 8.78 9.67
CA ALA A 49 13.81 9.49 10.79
C ALA A 49 14.71 9.50 12.02
N GLN A 50 15.41 8.38 12.30
CA GLN A 50 16.36 8.31 13.40
C GLN A 50 17.53 9.29 13.22
N LYS A 51 18.05 9.47 11.99
CA LYS A 51 19.10 10.46 11.72
C LYS A 51 18.62 11.89 11.99
N VAL A 52 17.35 12.17 11.67
CA VAL A 52 16.73 13.47 11.96
C VAL A 52 16.57 13.66 13.46
N ALA A 53 16.04 12.65 14.17
CA ALA A 53 15.89 12.69 15.62
C ALA A 53 17.22 12.94 16.33
N ASP A 54 18.27 12.21 15.94
CA ASP A 54 19.63 12.39 16.46
C ASP A 54 20.17 13.80 16.20
N CYS A 55 19.86 14.39 15.04
CA CYS A 55 20.26 15.75 14.69
C CYS A 55 19.53 16.80 15.57
N VAL A 56 18.23 16.63 15.78
CA VAL A 56 17.42 17.52 16.64
C VAL A 56 17.90 17.46 18.09
N GLU A 57 18.19 16.26 18.61
CA GLU A 57 18.73 16.09 19.96
C GLU A 57 20.10 16.75 20.10
N GLN A 58 21.00 16.58 19.11
CA GLN A 58 22.32 17.20 19.14
C GLN A 58 22.27 18.73 19.12
N SER A 59 21.31 19.32 18.42
CA SER A 59 21.17 20.78 18.29
C SER A 59 20.41 21.43 19.43
N THR A 60 19.35 20.80 19.91
CA THR A 60 18.41 21.41 20.88
C THR A 60 18.52 20.82 22.28
N GLY A 61 19.07 19.61 22.40
CA GLY A 61 19.06 18.80 23.62
C GLY A 61 17.71 18.12 23.91
N PHE A 62 16.73 18.25 23.01
CA PHE A 62 15.42 17.60 23.15
C PHE A 62 15.37 16.28 22.37
N VAL A 63 14.80 15.26 23.01
CA VAL A 63 14.52 13.98 22.37
C VAL A 63 13.18 14.08 21.64
N VAL A 64 13.17 13.68 20.37
CA VAL A 64 11.95 13.44 19.58
C VAL A 64 11.79 11.94 19.37
N ASP A 65 10.55 11.47 19.44
CA ASP A 65 10.24 10.06 19.28
C ASP A 65 10.18 9.70 17.79
N VAL A 66 10.69 8.52 17.43
CA VAL A 66 10.57 7.98 16.07
C VAL A 66 9.51 6.89 16.07
N GLY A 67 8.43 7.12 15.32
CA GLY A 67 7.38 6.12 15.08
C GLY A 67 7.89 4.95 14.23
N ARG A 68 7.20 3.81 14.29
CA ARG A 68 7.51 2.65 13.43
C ARG A 68 7.34 2.97 11.92
N ASP A 69 6.56 3.99 11.60
CA ASP A 69 6.32 4.51 10.25
C ASP A 69 7.36 5.56 9.82
N GLY A 70 8.36 5.84 10.66
CA GLY A 70 9.31 6.92 10.44
C GLY A 70 8.76 8.32 10.76
N SER A 71 7.55 8.43 11.34
CA SER A 71 7.05 9.72 11.81
C SER A 71 7.89 10.26 12.98
N LEU A 72 8.00 11.58 13.07
CA LEU A 72 8.68 12.26 14.18
C LEU A 72 7.66 12.85 15.14
N GLY A 73 7.70 12.40 16.39
CA GLY A 73 6.84 12.85 17.48
C GLY A 73 7.55 13.82 18.42
N ALA A 74 6.95 14.98 18.65
CA ALA A 74 7.36 15.91 19.70
C ALA A 74 6.22 16.03 20.73
N SER A 75 6.51 15.70 22.00
CA SER A 75 5.53 15.70 23.08
C SER A 75 5.78 16.83 24.07
N THR A 76 4.70 17.44 24.55
CA THR A 76 4.74 18.45 25.61
C THR A 76 5.15 17.90 26.98
N GLU A 77 5.19 16.56 27.13
CA GLU A 77 5.70 15.88 28.32
C GLU A 77 7.23 15.98 28.43
N SER A 78 7.92 15.99 27.29
CA SER A 78 9.39 16.05 27.19
C SER A 78 9.90 17.43 26.77
N ILE A 79 9.10 18.20 26.02
CA ILE A 79 9.48 19.49 25.46
C ILE A 79 8.54 20.59 26.01
N PRO A 80 9.07 21.65 26.66
CA PRO A 80 8.24 22.76 27.10
C PRO A 80 7.51 23.41 25.92
N ASN A 81 6.22 23.76 26.08
CA ASN A 81 5.43 24.41 25.01
C ASN A 81 6.12 25.61 24.36
N ALA A 82 6.85 26.42 25.13
CA ALA A 82 7.57 27.59 24.62
C ALA A 82 8.77 27.25 23.71
N GLN A 83 9.15 25.98 23.61
CA GLN A 83 10.27 25.46 22.82
C GLN A 83 9.79 24.54 21.68
N MET A 84 8.49 24.29 21.54
CA MET A 84 7.96 23.42 20.49
C MET A 84 8.27 23.97 19.10
N ASP A 85 8.08 25.27 18.89
CA ASP A 85 8.38 25.92 17.60
C ASP A 85 9.86 25.76 17.23
N LEU A 86 10.77 25.87 18.20
CA LEU A 86 12.21 25.63 17.99
C LEU A 86 12.49 24.19 17.56
N VAL A 87 11.84 23.21 18.18
CA VAL A 87 12.01 21.79 17.82
C VAL A 87 11.48 21.53 16.41
N PHE A 88 10.34 22.09 16.02
CA PHE A 88 9.81 21.94 14.67
C PHE A 88 10.70 22.60 13.62
N GLU A 89 11.17 23.83 13.86
CA GLU A 89 12.14 24.49 12.97
C GLU A 89 13.42 23.65 12.81
N GLU A 90 13.86 22.98 13.88
CA GLU A 90 15.05 22.13 13.83
C GLU A 90 14.81 20.79 13.14
N ILE A 91 13.61 20.21 13.27
CA ILE A 91 13.20 19.03 12.48
C ILE A 91 13.31 19.37 11.00
N ASP A 92 12.71 20.48 10.54
CA ASP A 92 12.77 20.92 9.15
C ASP A 92 14.22 21.11 8.68
N ARG A 93 15.04 21.77 9.52
CA ARG A 93 16.47 21.98 9.23
C ARG A 93 17.25 20.66 9.15
N CYS A 94 16.96 19.70 10.03
CA CYS A 94 17.65 18.42 10.13
C CYS A 94 17.24 17.44 9.03
N GLN A 95 15.99 17.48 8.59
CA GLN A 95 15.53 16.77 7.40
C GLN A 95 16.21 17.29 6.14
N GLY A 96 16.64 18.56 6.17
CA GLY A 96 17.37 19.16 5.07
C GLY A 96 16.50 19.38 3.85
N TYR A 97 15.16 19.42 4.00
CA TYR A 97 14.24 19.79 2.95
C TYR A 97 14.62 21.19 2.46
N PRO A 98 15.20 21.36 1.26
CA PRO A 98 15.20 22.67 0.64
C PRO A 98 13.73 23.02 0.42
N ASN A 99 13.28 24.16 0.97
CA ASN A 99 12.01 24.76 0.59
C ASN A 99 11.86 24.63 -0.93
N LEU A 100 10.78 23.98 -1.38
CA LEU A 100 10.41 23.62 -2.76
C LEU A 100 10.70 22.14 -3.11
N GLU A 101 9.82 21.24 -2.65
CA GLU A 101 9.55 20.08 -3.51
C GLU A 101 8.99 20.64 -4.83
N PRO A 102 9.59 20.30 -5.99
CA PRO A 102 8.99 20.66 -7.27
C PRO A 102 7.57 20.09 -7.28
N GLU A 103 6.62 20.89 -7.74
CA GLU A 103 5.23 20.43 -7.96
C GLU A 103 5.29 19.21 -8.90
N LEU A 104 5.16 18.01 -8.33
CA LEU A 104 5.25 16.77 -9.08
C LEU A 104 4.08 16.73 -10.05
N GLN A 105 4.36 16.93 -11.33
CA GLN A 105 3.36 16.81 -12.39
C GLN A 105 3.34 15.37 -12.87
N PHE A 106 2.25 14.66 -12.57
CA PHE A 106 2.02 13.31 -13.04
C PHE A 106 1.29 13.33 -14.39
N SER A 107 1.76 12.51 -15.33
CA SER A 107 1.04 12.29 -16.59
C SER A 107 -0.27 11.52 -16.34
N ASP A 108 -1.25 11.70 -17.22
CA ASP A 108 -2.50 10.93 -17.19
C ASP A 108 -2.25 9.42 -17.26
N GLU A 109 -1.15 8.98 -17.89
CA GLU A 109 -0.73 7.58 -17.93
C GLU A 109 -0.27 7.09 -16.56
N ALA A 110 0.58 7.86 -15.87
CA ALA A 110 1.04 7.54 -14.52
C ALA A 110 -0.14 7.51 -13.52
N LEU A 111 -1.03 8.51 -13.57
CA LEU A 111 -2.24 8.55 -12.76
C LEU A 111 -3.21 7.43 -13.12
N GLY A 112 -3.25 7.06 -14.40
CA GLY A 112 -4.03 5.93 -14.86
C GLY A 112 -3.51 4.60 -14.30
N ARG A 113 -2.20 4.41 -14.24
CA ARG A 113 -1.57 3.24 -13.63
C ARG A 113 -1.77 3.20 -12.13
N LEU A 114 -1.61 4.34 -11.44
CA LEU A 114 -1.91 4.50 -10.02
C LEU A 114 -3.35 4.08 -9.70
N TYR A 115 -4.33 4.53 -10.50
CA TYR A 115 -5.72 4.13 -10.32
C TYR A 115 -5.90 2.61 -10.42
N ASP A 116 -5.27 1.95 -11.40
CA ASP A 116 -5.39 0.50 -11.56
C ASP A 116 -4.74 -0.26 -10.38
N LEU A 117 -3.63 0.24 -9.84
CA LEU A 117 -3.00 -0.28 -8.62
C LEU A 117 -3.86 -0.07 -7.38
N GLN A 118 -4.52 1.10 -7.25
CA GLN A 118 -5.46 1.39 -6.15
C GLN A 118 -6.64 0.40 -6.15
N LEU A 119 -7.08 -0.06 -7.32
CA LEU A 119 -8.11 -1.11 -7.39
C LEU A 119 -7.62 -2.45 -6.84
N GLU A 120 -6.35 -2.82 -7.05
CA GLU A 120 -5.78 -4.03 -6.44
C GLU A 120 -5.61 -3.87 -4.93
N ALA A 121 -5.15 -2.70 -4.46
CA ALA A 121 -5.07 -2.37 -3.04
C ALA A 121 -6.45 -2.47 -2.36
N ARG A 122 -7.48 -1.91 -2.98
CA ARG A 122 -8.87 -2.04 -2.50
C ARG A 122 -9.30 -3.49 -2.33
N LYS A 123 -8.98 -4.38 -3.28
CA LYS A 123 -9.31 -5.81 -3.16
C LYS A 123 -8.59 -6.43 -1.96
N CYS A 124 -7.33 -6.07 -1.73
CA CYS A 124 -6.58 -6.52 -0.56
C CYS A 124 -7.23 -6.07 0.74
N PHE A 125 -7.55 -4.78 0.88
CA PHE A 125 -8.20 -4.25 2.09
C PHE A 125 -9.57 -4.89 2.35
N ILE A 126 -10.38 -5.13 1.30
CA ILE A 126 -11.64 -5.88 1.43
C ILE A 126 -11.37 -7.32 1.88
N GLY A 127 -10.31 -7.96 1.38
CA GLY A 127 -9.86 -9.28 1.81
C GLY A 127 -9.46 -9.34 3.28
N GLU A 128 -8.85 -8.28 3.81
CA GLU A 128 -8.50 -8.11 5.23
C GLU A 128 -9.73 -7.72 6.10
N GLY A 129 -10.91 -7.54 5.50
CA GLY A 129 -12.17 -7.31 6.21
C GLY A 129 -12.61 -5.85 6.31
N TYR A 130 -11.92 -4.93 5.65
CA TYR A 130 -12.31 -3.52 5.61
C TYR A 130 -13.40 -3.25 4.58
N THR A 131 -14.33 -2.36 4.92
CA THR A 131 -15.30 -1.84 3.94
C THR A 131 -14.72 -0.60 3.30
N ILE A 132 -14.41 -0.69 2.01
CA ILE A 132 -13.84 0.43 1.24
C ILE A 132 -14.90 0.99 0.28
N THR A 133 -14.99 2.32 0.19
CA THR A 133 -15.88 3.00 -0.75
C THR A 133 -15.67 2.51 -2.18
N GLU A 134 -16.74 2.61 -2.99
CA GLU A 134 -16.61 2.31 -4.41
C GLU A 134 -15.74 3.38 -5.09
N PRO A 135 -14.79 2.96 -5.96
CA PRO A 135 -13.89 3.89 -6.63
C PRO A 135 -14.68 4.84 -7.55
N PRO A 136 -14.21 6.08 -7.75
CA PRO A 136 -14.72 6.94 -8.81
C PRO A 136 -14.34 6.36 -10.18
N SER A 137 -14.81 6.98 -11.27
CA SER A 137 -14.31 6.62 -12.59
C SER A 137 -12.82 6.99 -12.74
N LYS A 138 -12.07 6.27 -13.58
CA LYS A 138 -10.65 6.58 -13.85
C LYS A 138 -10.44 8.02 -14.33
N ALA A 139 -11.31 8.52 -15.21
CA ALA A 139 -11.25 9.92 -15.66
C ALA A 139 -11.49 10.89 -14.50
N THR A 140 -12.48 10.61 -13.64
CA THR A 140 -12.73 11.41 -12.43
C THR A 140 -11.54 11.38 -11.48
N PHE A 141 -10.91 10.22 -11.28
CA PHE A 141 -9.72 10.09 -10.44
C PHE A 141 -8.60 11.01 -10.94
N ILE A 142 -8.24 10.91 -12.23
CA ILE A 142 -7.19 11.73 -12.87
C ILE A 142 -7.52 13.22 -12.72
N ASP A 143 -8.74 13.63 -13.07
CA ASP A 143 -9.17 15.03 -12.97
C ASP A 143 -9.07 15.55 -11.53
N THR A 144 -9.50 14.77 -10.54
CA THR A 144 -9.48 15.18 -9.12
C THR A 144 -8.07 15.17 -8.53
N PHE A 145 -7.20 14.25 -8.95
CA PHE A 145 -5.83 14.15 -8.45
C PHE A 145 -5.01 15.40 -8.80
N GLN A 146 -5.23 15.97 -9.98
CA GLN A 146 -4.51 17.16 -10.45
C GLN A 146 -5.12 18.48 -9.96
N SER A 147 -6.39 18.48 -9.51
CA SER A 147 -7.14 19.72 -9.24
C SER A 147 -7.47 19.97 -7.77
N ASP A 148 -7.37 18.96 -6.92
CA ASP A 148 -7.84 19.04 -5.54
C ASP A 148 -7.09 18.05 -4.62
N ASP A 149 -6.96 18.38 -3.34
CA ASP A 149 -6.46 17.44 -2.31
C ASP A 149 -7.49 16.34 -1.97
N GLN A 150 -8.58 16.24 -2.73
CA GLN A 150 -9.74 15.38 -2.49
C GLN A 150 -9.87 14.22 -3.48
N PHE A 151 -8.74 13.73 -4.00
CA PHE A 151 -8.76 12.50 -4.79
C PHE A 151 -9.08 11.28 -3.92
N TRP A 152 -9.45 10.18 -4.59
CA TRP A 152 -9.75 8.93 -3.90
C TRP A 152 -8.47 8.33 -3.30
N ASN A 153 -8.37 8.40 -1.97
CA ASN A 153 -7.19 8.02 -1.20
C ASN A 153 -7.58 6.93 -0.18
N LEU A 154 -7.09 5.70 -0.40
CA LEU A 154 -7.42 4.56 0.45
C LEU A 154 -6.81 4.67 1.85
N GLY A 155 -5.56 5.16 1.95
CA GLY A 155 -4.91 5.41 3.24
C GLY A 155 -5.70 6.39 4.12
N MET A 156 -6.16 7.51 3.54
CA MET A 156 -7.01 8.47 4.26
C MET A 156 -8.36 7.87 4.66
N GLU A 157 -8.98 7.06 3.81
CA GLU A 157 -10.24 6.40 4.15
C GLU A 157 -10.05 5.45 5.34
N LEU A 158 -8.99 4.63 5.32
CA LEU A 158 -8.65 3.73 6.42
C LEU A 158 -8.39 4.50 7.72
N ALA A 159 -7.61 5.58 7.66
CA ALA A 159 -7.30 6.41 8.83
C ALA A 159 -8.55 7.10 9.41
N LEU A 160 -9.41 7.69 8.57
CA LEU A 160 -10.50 8.55 9.03
C LEU A 160 -11.82 7.80 9.28
N VAL A 161 -12.16 6.83 8.43
CA VAL A 161 -13.41 6.07 8.51
C VAL A 161 -13.27 4.89 9.46
N HIS A 162 -12.19 4.12 9.31
CA HIS A 162 -11.94 2.93 10.14
C HIS A 162 -11.16 3.23 11.42
N LYS A 163 -10.63 4.46 11.55
CA LYS A 163 -9.94 4.95 12.76
C LYS A 163 -8.77 4.05 13.19
N LEU A 164 -8.07 3.50 12.21
CA LEU A 164 -6.87 2.71 12.46
C LEU A 164 -5.82 3.59 13.15
N SER A 165 -5.28 3.11 14.26
CA SER A 165 -4.08 3.67 14.84
C SER A 165 -2.89 3.58 13.86
N PRO A 166 -1.83 4.39 14.02
CA PRO A 166 -0.65 4.30 13.16
C PRO A 166 -0.06 2.88 13.10
N ASP A 167 -0.01 2.18 14.24
CA ASP A 167 0.46 0.78 14.29
C ASP A 167 -0.44 -0.18 13.49
N GLU A 168 -1.77 -0.03 13.59
CA GLU A 168 -2.69 -0.86 12.81
C GLU A 168 -2.62 -0.57 11.31
N GLN A 169 -2.39 0.70 10.93
CA GLN A 169 -2.19 1.08 9.53
C GLN A 169 -0.91 0.44 8.97
N MET A 170 0.16 0.41 9.76
CA MET A 170 1.40 -0.26 9.36
C MET A 170 1.23 -1.76 9.21
N ASP A 171 0.68 -2.43 10.22
CA ASP A 171 0.46 -3.88 10.19
C ASP A 171 -0.45 -4.28 9.01
N LEU A 172 -1.35 -3.38 8.59
CA LEU A 172 -2.15 -3.55 7.38
C LEU A 172 -1.34 -3.34 6.11
N LYS A 173 -0.53 -2.29 6.03
CA LYS A 173 0.30 -1.97 4.87
C LYS A 173 1.39 -3.01 4.59
N GLU A 174 1.86 -3.73 5.62
CA GLU A 174 2.72 -4.92 5.45
C GLU A 174 2.05 -6.04 4.64
N LYS A 175 0.71 -6.11 4.66
CA LYS A 175 -0.07 -7.10 3.91
C LYS A 175 -0.65 -6.55 2.61
N CYS A 176 -1.04 -5.28 2.64
CA CYS A 176 -1.72 -4.58 1.58
C CYS A 176 -1.01 -3.25 1.33
N ALA A 177 -0.03 -3.24 0.42
CA ALA A 177 0.68 -2.03 0.04
C ALA A 177 -0.30 -0.90 -0.36
N ASP A 178 0.01 0.35 0.01
CA ASP A 178 -0.70 1.53 -0.48
C ASP A 178 0.07 2.09 -1.70
N PRO A 179 -0.50 2.07 -2.91
CA PRO A 179 0.16 2.58 -4.10
C PRO A 179 0.58 4.05 -4.02
N LEU A 180 -0.02 4.86 -3.13
CA LEU A 180 0.38 6.26 -2.94
C LEU A 180 1.76 6.39 -2.28
N ASP A 181 2.19 5.38 -1.52
CA ASP A 181 3.53 5.37 -0.92
C ASP A 181 4.65 5.23 -1.97
N PHE A 182 4.29 4.95 -3.23
CA PHE A 182 5.22 4.73 -4.35
C PHE A 182 5.02 5.78 -5.47
N LEU A 183 4.41 6.93 -5.16
CA LEU A 183 4.16 7.99 -6.14
C LEU A 183 5.44 8.45 -6.85
N ASP A 184 6.55 8.57 -6.12
CA ASP A 184 7.82 8.99 -6.71
C ASP A 184 8.30 8.00 -7.78
N GLU A 185 8.22 6.69 -7.50
CA GLU A 185 8.55 5.63 -8.47
C GLU A 185 7.61 5.67 -9.69
N LEU A 186 6.33 5.98 -9.48
CA LEU A 186 5.34 6.09 -10.56
C LEU A 186 5.55 7.33 -11.43
N SER A 187 6.13 8.40 -10.88
CA SER A 187 6.44 9.63 -11.63
C SER A 187 7.53 9.40 -12.69
N GLU A 188 8.49 8.51 -12.41
CA GLU A 188 9.59 8.19 -13.31
C GLU A 188 9.16 7.39 -14.55
N ILE A 189 8.02 6.68 -14.46
CA ILE A 189 7.51 5.80 -15.53
C ILE A 189 6.96 6.61 -16.73
N GLY A 190 6.66 7.90 -16.54
CA GLY A 190 6.10 8.76 -17.58
C GLY A 190 7.08 9.78 -18.21
N ALA A 191 8.37 9.71 -17.89
CA ALA A 191 9.35 10.74 -18.25
C ALA A 191 10.07 10.53 -19.61
N ASP A 192 9.69 9.53 -20.39
CA ASP A 192 10.32 9.16 -21.68
C ASP A 192 9.62 9.74 -22.93
#